data_AF-A0A2P9CHG5-F1
#
_entry.id   AF-A0A2P9CHG5-F1
#
_cell.length_a   1.000
_cell.length_b   1.000
_cell.length_c   1.000
_cell.angle_alpha   90.00
_cell.angle_beta   90.00
_cell.angle_gamma   90.00
#
_symmetry.space_group_name_H-M   'P 1'
#
loop_
_entity.id
_entity.type
_entity.pdbx_description
1 polymer ?
#
loop_
_entity_poly.entity_id
_entity_poly.type
_entity_poly.pdbx_seq_one_letter_code
_entity_poly.pdbx_strand_id
1 'polypeptide(L)'
;MKNNNEENESNNSMNNINYNNLSKNLTEKELYDVLNSLKECPSKEDLRNIWTHTLGIAKEGLDNIYQQLKASIQNYLDNDFLSRIEHSSHEVFVYKYRLEGHISRIFQAVTNEEVEYTRHFYTLINNKHTLDDILKFLYSFLEHFKTLKKQLHKHHQKELLADVEQDRNTK
;
A
#
# COMPACT_ATOMS: atom_id res chain seq x y z
N MET A 1 -54.04 17.94 -18.82
CA MET A 1 -52.67 17.39 -18.89
C MET A 1 -51.74 18.28 -18.09
N LYS A 2 -51.29 17.78 -16.93
CA LYS A 2 -50.14 18.30 -16.19
C LYS A 2 -49.41 17.08 -15.66
N ASN A 3 -48.37 16.68 -16.38
CA ASN A 3 -47.43 15.66 -15.94
C ASN A 3 -46.54 16.35 -14.91
N ASN A 4 -46.75 16.04 -13.63
CA ASN A 4 -45.76 16.37 -12.61
C ASN A 4 -44.73 15.24 -12.64
N ASN A 5 -43.51 15.63 -13.01
CA ASN A 5 -42.32 14.78 -12.98
C ASN A 5 -42.22 14.12 -11.61
N GLU A 6 -42.35 12.80 -11.60
CA GLU A 6 -41.77 11.94 -10.59
C GLU A 6 -40.28 12.31 -10.51
N GLU A 7 -39.90 12.94 -9.40
CA GLU A 7 -38.52 12.97 -8.96
C GLU A 7 -38.11 11.50 -8.84
N ASN A 8 -37.34 11.04 -9.83
CA ASN A 8 -36.60 9.80 -9.73
C ASN A 8 -35.75 9.94 -8.47
N GLU A 9 -36.24 9.35 -7.37
CA GLU A 9 -35.40 8.77 -6.34
C GLU A 9 -34.39 7.93 -7.12
N SER A 10 -33.20 8.50 -7.34
CA SER A 10 -32.07 7.69 -7.73
C SER A 10 -31.98 6.68 -6.60
N ASN A 11 -32.40 5.46 -6.89
CA ASN A 11 -31.99 4.25 -6.22
C ASN A 11 -30.47 4.22 -6.35
N ASN A 12 -29.81 5.11 -5.61
CA ASN A 12 -28.43 4.99 -5.26
C ASN A 12 -28.46 3.74 -4.41
N SER A 13 -28.15 2.62 -5.05
CA SER A 13 -27.86 1.36 -4.40
C SER A 13 -26.85 1.71 -3.31
N MET A 14 -27.34 2.04 -2.11
CA MET A 14 -26.58 2.08 -0.88
C MET A 14 -26.19 0.63 -0.72
N ASN A 15 -25.10 0.29 -1.41
CA ASN A 15 -24.53 -1.03 -1.40
C ASN A 15 -24.37 -1.34 0.08
N ASN A 16 -24.98 -2.43 0.50
CA ASN A 16 -24.94 -2.96 1.85
C ASN A 16 -23.52 -3.53 2.08
N ILE A 17 -22.50 -2.68 1.92
CA ILE A 17 -21.08 -3.04 1.98
C ILE A 17 -20.82 -3.31 3.46
N ASN A 18 -20.76 -4.60 3.76
CA ASN A 18 -20.45 -5.06 5.10
C ASN A 18 -18.94 -4.96 5.32
N TYR A 19 -18.46 -3.79 5.77
CA TYR A 19 -17.06 -3.59 6.17
C TYR A 19 -16.68 -4.36 7.45
N ASN A 20 -17.65 -4.98 8.15
CA ASN A 20 -17.35 -5.92 9.24
C ASN A 20 -16.95 -7.31 8.71
N ASN A 21 -17.08 -7.54 7.40
CA ASN A 21 -16.62 -8.76 6.77
C ASN A 21 -15.12 -8.70 6.43
N LEU A 22 -14.27 -9.05 7.39
CA LEU A 22 -12.82 -9.12 7.20
C LEU A 22 -12.34 -10.28 6.30
N SER A 23 -13.25 -11.17 5.84
CA SER A 23 -12.88 -12.27 4.93
C SER A 23 -12.61 -11.82 3.49
N LYS A 24 -13.02 -10.59 3.13
CA LYS A 24 -12.79 -9.99 1.81
C LYS A 24 -12.28 -8.57 2.00
N ASN A 25 -11.21 -8.21 1.30
CA ASN A 25 -10.79 -6.81 1.25
C ASN A 25 -11.78 -6.00 0.41
N LEU A 26 -12.12 -4.81 0.90
CA LEU A 26 -12.79 -3.80 0.09
C LEU A 26 -11.84 -3.38 -1.04
N THR A 27 -12.42 -3.07 -2.20
CA THR A 27 -11.72 -2.29 -3.23
C THR A 27 -11.55 -0.84 -2.77
N GLU A 28 -10.61 -0.11 -3.38
CA GLU A 28 -10.44 1.32 -3.10
C GLU A 28 -11.77 2.07 -3.24
N LYS A 29 -12.50 1.86 -4.35
CA LYS A 29 -13.79 2.50 -4.57
C LYS A 29 -14.80 2.19 -3.46
N GLU A 30 -14.92 0.92 -3.07
CA GLU A 30 -15.84 0.52 -2.00
C GLU A 30 -15.48 1.14 -0.66
N LEU A 31 -14.19 1.26 -0.32
CA LEU A 31 -13.77 1.98 0.88
C LEU A 31 -14.18 3.45 0.82
N TYR A 32 -13.92 4.15 -0.29
CA TYR A 32 -14.32 5.55 -0.44
C TYR A 32 -15.84 5.71 -0.37
N ASP A 33 -16.62 4.81 -0.96
CA ASP A 33 -18.09 4.81 -0.88
C ASP A 33 -18.55 4.63 0.59
N VAL A 34 -17.94 3.70 1.34
CA VAL A 34 -18.19 3.52 2.78
C VAL A 34 -17.88 4.80 3.55
N LEU A 35 -16.67 5.36 3.39
CA LEU A 35 -16.24 6.56 4.11
C LEU A 35 -17.15 7.77 3.82
N ASN A 36 -17.56 7.96 2.56
CA ASN A 36 -18.45 9.05 2.16
C ASN A 36 -19.91 8.87 2.61
N SER A 37 -20.31 7.63 2.95
CA SER A 37 -21.66 7.33 3.44
C SER A 37 -21.84 7.56 4.94
N LEU A 38 -20.75 7.70 5.70
CA LEU A 38 -20.81 7.88 7.15
C LEU A 38 -21.45 9.22 7.51
N LYS A 39 -22.57 9.15 8.24
CA LYS A 39 -23.28 10.34 8.77
C LYS A 39 -22.90 10.66 10.22
N GLU A 40 -22.50 9.63 10.96
CA GLU A 40 -22.12 9.69 12.37
C GLU A 40 -20.82 8.91 12.58
N CYS A 41 -20.13 9.19 13.69
CA CYS A 41 -18.89 8.50 14.02
C CYS A 41 -19.19 7.02 14.34
N PRO A 42 -18.57 6.04 13.64
CA PRO A 42 -18.77 4.63 13.93
C PRO A 42 -18.28 4.21 15.32
N SER A 43 -18.65 3.01 15.75
CA SER A 43 -18.11 2.42 16.97
C SER A 43 -16.60 2.19 16.86
N LYS A 44 -15.89 2.05 17.99
CA LYS A 44 -14.45 1.74 17.98
C LYS A 44 -14.14 0.43 17.28
N GLU A 45 -15.05 -0.54 17.29
CA GLU A 45 -14.88 -1.81 16.59
C GLU A 45 -15.00 -1.63 15.08
N ASP A 46 -16.04 -0.92 14.63
CA ASP A 46 -16.23 -0.59 13.22
C ASP A 46 -15.04 0.22 12.66
N LEU A 47 -14.51 1.17 13.45
CA LEU A 47 -13.32 1.93 13.10
C LEU A 47 -12.08 1.04 12.90
N ARG A 48 -11.90 -0.01 13.72
CA ARG A 48 -10.79 -0.97 13.55
C ARG A 48 -10.97 -1.80 12.28
N ASN A 49 -12.20 -2.15 11.92
CA ASN A 49 -12.50 -2.88 10.69
C ASN A 49 -12.24 -2.01 9.45
N ILE A 50 -12.69 -0.75 9.48
CA ILE A 50 -12.39 0.25 8.44
C ILE A 50 -10.87 0.44 8.29
N TRP A 51 -10.15 0.55 9.40
CA TRP A 51 -8.68 0.65 9.38
C TRP A 51 -8.02 -0.56 8.73
N THR A 52 -8.50 -1.77 9.03
CA THR A 52 -7.97 -3.01 8.44
C THR A 52 -8.11 -3.02 6.92
N HIS A 53 -9.27 -2.60 6.40
CA HIS A 53 -9.47 -2.45 4.95
C HIS A 53 -8.60 -1.33 4.36
N THR A 54 -8.47 -0.21 5.06
CA THR A 54 -7.62 0.92 4.67
C THR A 54 -6.15 0.48 4.52
N LEU A 55 -5.63 -0.30 5.47
CA LEU A 55 -4.29 -0.88 5.41
C LEU A 55 -4.11 -1.81 4.20
N GLY A 56 -5.12 -2.65 3.93
CA GLY A 56 -5.14 -3.53 2.76
C GLY A 56 -4.96 -2.74 1.46
N ILE A 57 -5.85 -1.77 1.23
CA ILE A 57 -5.84 -0.91 0.03
C ILE A 57 -4.54 -0.10 -0.07
N ALA A 58 -4.06 0.46 1.03
CA ALA A 58 -2.81 1.24 1.03
C ALA A 58 -1.60 0.41 0.56
N LYS A 59 -1.59 -0.89 0.82
CA LYS A 59 -0.52 -1.83 0.43
C LYS A 59 -0.70 -2.48 -0.94
N GLU A 60 -1.83 -2.31 -1.61
CA GLU A 60 -2.02 -2.83 -2.96
C GLU A 60 -0.98 -2.26 -3.94
N GLY A 61 -0.53 -3.08 -4.89
CA GLY A 61 0.43 -2.68 -5.92
C GLY A 61 1.91 -2.74 -5.50
N LEU A 62 2.25 -3.22 -4.30
CA LEU A 62 3.65 -3.49 -3.93
C LEU A 62 4.27 -4.62 -4.78
N ASP A 63 3.46 -5.61 -5.15
CA ASP A 63 3.82 -6.66 -6.10
C ASP A 63 4.17 -6.10 -7.49
N ASN A 64 3.43 -5.09 -7.95
CA ASN A 64 3.74 -4.38 -9.18
C ASN A 64 5.10 -3.67 -9.11
N ILE A 65 5.47 -3.07 -7.96
CA ILE A 65 6.81 -2.48 -7.78
C ILE A 65 7.89 -3.55 -7.92
N TYR A 66 7.70 -4.74 -7.33
CA TYR A 66 8.62 -5.86 -7.50
C TYR A 66 8.82 -6.22 -8.97
N GLN A 67 7.72 -6.37 -9.73
CA GLN A 67 7.80 -6.72 -11.15
C GLN A 67 8.49 -5.62 -11.97
N GLN A 68 8.23 -4.34 -11.68
CA GLN A 68 8.86 -3.21 -12.35
C GLN A 68 10.38 -3.15 -12.08
N LEU A 69 10.80 -3.37 -10.83
CA LEU A 69 12.22 -3.44 -10.49
C LEU A 69 12.91 -4.62 -11.18
N LYS A 70 12.30 -5.81 -11.13
CA LYS A 70 12.82 -7.01 -11.82
C LYS A 70 12.98 -6.76 -13.32
N ALA A 71 11.96 -6.20 -13.97
CA ALA A 71 11.98 -5.90 -15.40
C ALA A 71 13.08 -4.89 -15.76
N SER A 72 13.35 -3.91 -14.87
CA SER A 72 14.36 -2.88 -15.13
C SER A 72 15.80 -3.40 -15.21
N ILE A 73 16.07 -4.56 -14.60
CA ILE A 73 17.38 -5.21 -14.62
C ILE A 73 17.38 -6.57 -15.33
N GLN A 74 16.35 -6.88 -16.13
CA GLN A 74 16.17 -8.22 -16.70
C GLN A 74 17.40 -8.68 -17.52
N ASN A 75 18.01 -7.79 -18.31
CA ASN A 75 19.22 -8.11 -19.08
C ASN A 75 20.42 -8.52 -18.20
N TYR A 76 20.51 -7.98 -16.98
CA TYR A 76 21.52 -8.37 -16.00
C TYR A 76 21.17 -9.75 -15.43
N LEU A 77 19.91 -9.96 -15.03
CA LEU A 77 19.42 -11.24 -14.49
C LEU A 77 19.60 -12.40 -15.49
N ASP A 78 19.44 -12.15 -16.79
CA ASP A 78 19.65 -13.17 -17.83
C ASP A 78 21.11 -13.65 -17.91
N ASN A 79 22.06 -12.84 -17.42
CA ASN A 79 23.50 -13.12 -17.39
C ASN A 79 24.07 -13.08 -15.97
N ASP A 80 23.23 -13.41 -14.98
CA ASP A 80 23.63 -13.44 -13.57
C ASP A 80 24.72 -14.48 -13.32
N PHE A 81 25.48 -14.30 -12.25
CA PHE A 81 26.60 -15.16 -11.91
C PHE A 81 26.68 -15.38 -10.41
N LEU A 82 27.24 -16.53 -10.03
CA LEU A 82 27.47 -16.86 -8.63
C LEU A 82 28.69 -16.09 -8.13
N SER A 83 28.53 -15.47 -6.97
CA SER A 83 29.65 -14.94 -6.18
C SER A 83 29.46 -15.30 -4.71
N ARG A 84 30.57 -15.41 -4.00
CA ARG A 84 30.58 -15.69 -2.58
C ARG A 84 30.24 -14.43 -1.81
N ILE A 85 29.28 -14.50 -0.89
CA ILE A 85 29.03 -13.39 0.03
C ILE A 85 30.26 -13.21 0.91
N GLU A 86 30.68 -11.96 1.12
CA GLU A 86 31.80 -11.63 1.99
C GLU A 86 31.62 -12.26 3.38
N HIS A 87 32.67 -12.96 3.86
CA HIS A 87 32.66 -13.71 5.12
C HIS A 87 31.63 -14.86 5.24
N SER A 88 31.03 -15.31 4.14
CA SER A 88 30.12 -16.46 4.12
C SER A 88 30.67 -17.61 3.27
N SER A 89 30.29 -18.84 3.59
CA SER A 89 30.49 -19.99 2.69
C SER A 89 29.41 -20.10 1.61
N HIS A 90 28.41 -19.23 1.62
CA HIS A 90 27.28 -19.27 0.70
C HIS A 90 27.58 -18.47 -0.57
N GLU A 91 27.31 -19.09 -1.70
CA GLU A 91 27.28 -18.45 -3.01
C GLU A 91 25.86 -18.01 -3.33
N VAL A 92 25.74 -16.82 -3.92
CA VAL A 92 24.47 -16.27 -4.38
C VAL A 92 24.61 -15.71 -5.77
N PHE A 93 23.50 -15.70 -6.50
CA PHE A 93 23.38 -14.96 -7.74
C PHE A 93 23.43 -13.46 -7.42
N VAL A 94 24.43 -12.76 -7.94
CA VAL A 94 24.76 -11.38 -7.53
C VAL A 94 23.60 -10.43 -7.80
N TYR A 95 23.08 -10.39 -9.02
CA TYR A 95 22.03 -9.42 -9.37
C TYR A 95 20.69 -9.76 -8.73
N LYS A 96 20.35 -11.06 -8.65
CA LYS A 96 19.19 -11.51 -7.88
C LYS A 96 19.29 -11.10 -6.42
N TYR A 97 20.45 -11.27 -5.80
CA TYR A 97 20.68 -10.86 -4.41
C TYR A 97 20.52 -9.35 -4.21
N ARG A 98 21.01 -8.54 -5.16
CA ARG A 98 20.77 -7.08 -5.17
C ARG A 98 19.29 -6.75 -5.24
N LEU A 99 18.56 -7.34 -6.18
CA LEU A 99 17.12 -7.14 -6.32
C LEU A 99 16.38 -7.47 -5.02
N GLU A 100 16.63 -8.65 -4.44
CA GLU A 100 16.00 -9.08 -3.19
C GLU A 100 16.33 -8.13 -2.03
N GLY A 101 17.56 -7.62 -1.96
CA GLY A 101 17.96 -6.62 -0.97
C GLY A 101 17.19 -5.30 -1.10
N HIS A 102 17.01 -4.78 -2.32
CA HIS A 102 16.22 -3.57 -2.56
C HIS A 102 14.74 -3.77 -2.21
N ILE A 103 14.19 -4.93 -2.58
CA ILE A 103 12.80 -5.30 -2.26
C ILE A 103 12.57 -5.42 -0.76
N SER A 104 13.51 -6.02 -0.03
CA SER A 104 13.46 -6.12 1.42
C SER A 104 13.42 -4.74 2.09
N ARG A 105 14.26 -3.79 1.63
CA ARG A 105 14.27 -2.41 2.14
C ARG A 105 12.95 -1.66 1.86
N ILE A 106 12.35 -1.86 0.68
CA ILE A 106 11.03 -1.31 0.36
C ILE A 106 9.98 -1.84 1.33
N PHE A 107 9.92 -3.16 1.52
CA PHE A 107 8.94 -3.75 2.46
C PHE A 107 9.16 -3.25 3.88
N GLN A 108 10.41 -3.17 4.33
CA GLN A 108 10.73 -2.63 5.65
C GLN A 108 10.24 -1.18 5.80
N ALA A 109 10.48 -0.31 4.82
CA ALA A 109 10.02 1.08 4.86
C ALA A 109 8.49 1.18 4.92
N VAL A 110 7.78 0.39 4.11
CA VAL A 110 6.31 0.35 4.10
C VAL A 110 5.75 -0.17 5.42
N THR A 111 6.32 -1.24 5.97
CA THR A 111 5.89 -1.82 7.25
C THR A 111 6.14 -0.87 8.41
N ASN A 112 7.26 -0.15 8.42
CA ASN A 112 7.54 0.85 9.45
C ASN A 112 6.47 1.95 9.45
N GLU A 113 6.16 2.50 8.28
CA GLU A 113 5.11 3.52 8.12
C GLU A 113 3.73 2.98 8.54
N GLU A 114 3.39 1.73 8.19
CA GLU A 114 2.15 1.08 8.62
C GLU A 114 2.06 0.99 10.15
N VAL A 115 3.14 0.60 10.82
CA VAL A 115 3.19 0.48 12.29
C VAL A 115 3.00 1.84 12.96
N GLU A 116 3.69 2.87 12.47
CA GLU A 116 3.59 4.22 13.00
C GLU A 116 2.17 4.79 12.85
N TYR A 117 1.59 4.71 11.65
CA TYR A 117 0.22 5.18 11.43
C TYR A 117 -0.81 4.35 12.16
N THR A 118 -0.62 3.04 12.29
CA THR A 118 -1.49 2.19 13.09
C THR A 118 -1.49 2.65 14.54
N ARG A 119 -0.32 2.97 15.11
CA ARG A 119 -0.23 3.51 16.47
C ARG A 119 -0.97 4.85 16.61
N HIS A 120 -0.81 5.75 15.64
CA HIS A 120 -1.53 7.03 15.62
C HIS A 120 -3.04 6.84 15.50
N PHE A 121 -3.50 5.92 14.65
CA PHE A 121 -4.92 5.61 14.51
C PHE A 121 -5.52 5.09 15.81
N TYR A 122 -4.86 4.12 16.47
CA TYR A 122 -5.33 3.60 17.76
C TYR A 122 -5.31 4.67 18.86
N THR A 123 -4.38 5.60 18.82
CA THR A 123 -4.35 6.76 19.73
C THR A 123 -5.52 7.69 19.46
N LEU A 124 -5.82 7.98 18.18
CA LEU A 124 -6.93 8.83 17.76
C LEU A 124 -8.28 8.28 18.23
N ILE A 125 -8.58 7.02 17.93
CA ILE A 125 -9.88 6.42 18.27
C ILE A 125 -10.08 6.19 19.78
N ASN A 126 -9.00 6.17 20.56
CA ASN A 126 -9.09 5.99 22.00
C ASN A 126 -9.30 7.30 22.77
N ASN A 127 -8.95 8.43 22.16
CA ASN A 127 -9.21 9.76 22.69
C ASN A 127 -10.56 10.29 22.19
N LYS A 128 -10.94 11.48 22.66
CA LYS A 128 -12.10 12.20 22.09
C LYS A 128 -11.79 12.58 20.65
N HIS A 129 -12.63 12.14 19.73
CA HIS A 129 -12.51 12.38 18.29
C HIS A 129 -13.90 12.65 17.70
N THR A 130 -13.91 13.26 16.52
CA THR A 130 -15.10 13.43 15.68
C THR A 130 -15.00 12.56 14.43
N LEU A 131 -16.10 12.41 13.70
CA LEU A 131 -16.08 11.76 12.39
C LEU A 131 -15.10 12.45 11.43
N ASP A 132 -15.02 13.79 11.46
CA ASP A 132 -14.11 14.57 10.61
C ASP A 132 -12.64 14.22 10.89
N ASP A 133 -12.26 14.08 12.18
CA ASP A 133 -10.90 13.68 12.56
C ASP A 133 -10.53 12.30 11.98
N ILE A 134 -11.46 11.35 12.03
CA ILE A 134 -11.30 10.00 11.47
C ILE A 134 -11.13 10.06 9.95
N LEU A 135 -12.06 10.72 9.25
CA LEU A 135 -12.03 10.79 7.78
C LEU A 135 -10.75 11.48 7.29
N LYS A 136 -10.38 12.60 7.92
CA LYS A 136 -9.15 13.32 7.62
C LYS A 136 -7.92 12.46 7.80
N PHE A 137 -7.86 11.67 8.88
CA PHE A 137 -6.76 10.74 9.13
C PHE A 137 -6.67 9.66 8.04
N LEU A 138 -7.79 8.99 7.73
CA LEU A 138 -7.83 7.90 6.75
C LEU A 138 -7.44 8.38 5.34
N TYR A 139 -7.99 9.51 4.89
CA TYR A 139 -7.64 10.09 3.59
C TYR A 139 -6.18 10.55 3.54
N SER A 140 -5.68 11.19 4.60
CA SER A 140 -4.28 11.58 4.67
C SER A 140 -3.34 10.37 4.61
N PHE A 141 -3.70 9.26 5.27
CA PHE A 141 -2.92 8.03 5.23
C PHE A 141 -2.88 7.40 3.83
N LEU A 142 -4.03 7.31 3.15
CA LEU A 142 -4.11 6.75 1.80
C LEU A 142 -3.26 7.57 0.81
N GLU A 143 -3.33 8.89 0.85
CA GLU A 143 -2.52 9.76 -0.02
C GLU A 143 -1.03 9.71 0.31
N HIS A 144 -0.67 9.63 1.59
CA HIS A 144 0.71 9.41 2.03
C HIS A 144 1.27 8.11 1.45
N PHE A 145 0.56 6.99 1.60
CA PHE A 145 1.01 5.68 1.09
C PHE A 145 1.12 5.63 -0.43
N LYS A 146 0.19 6.28 -1.17
CA LYS A 146 0.32 6.44 -2.63
C LYS A 146 1.62 7.16 -3.01
N THR A 147 1.98 8.19 -2.26
CA THR A 147 3.19 8.99 -2.49
C THR A 147 4.46 8.23 -2.09
N LEU A 148 4.46 7.62 -0.90
CA LEU A 148 5.55 6.81 -0.37
C LEU A 148 5.95 5.70 -1.34
N LYS A 149 4.97 4.92 -1.82
CA LYS A 149 5.23 3.82 -2.79
C LYS A 149 5.90 4.31 -4.07
N LYS A 150 5.45 5.45 -4.61
CA LYS A 150 6.06 6.07 -5.81
C LYS A 150 7.49 6.52 -5.55
N GLN A 151 7.75 7.14 -4.41
CA GLN A 151 9.09 7.60 -4.02
C GLN A 151 10.04 6.42 -3.81
N LEU A 152 9.61 5.39 -3.09
CA LEU A 152 10.38 4.16 -2.85
C LEU A 152 10.72 3.46 -4.17
N HIS A 153 9.75 3.29 -5.06
CA HIS A 153 10.00 2.70 -6.38
C HIS A 153 11.08 3.48 -7.14
N LYS A 154 10.92 4.80 -7.30
CA LYS A 154 11.88 5.64 -8.03
C LYS A 154 13.28 5.58 -7.42
N HIS A 155 13.37 5.66 -6.09
CA HIS A 155 14.65 5.61 -5.39
C HIS A 155 15.34 4.26 -5.59
N HIS A 156 14.65 3.16 -5.27
CA HIS A 156 15.25 1.83 -5.35
C HIS A 156 15.51 1.37 -6.78
N GLN A 157 14.75 1.84 -7.78
CA GLN A 157 15.04 1.56 -9.19
C GLN A 157 16.38 2.18 -9.61
N LYS A 158 16.61 3.44 -9.24
CA LYS A 158 17.87 4.14 -9.55
C LYS A 158 19.06 3.47 -8.86
N GLU A 159 18.93 3.21 -7.56
CA GLU A 159 20.02 2.62 -6.77
C GLU A 159 20.31 1.17 -7.21
N LEU A 160 19.27 0.38 -7.51
CA LEU A 160 19.44 -0.99 -8.01
C LEU A 160 20.20 -1.02 -9.34
N LEU A 161 19.89 -0.10 -10.25
CA LEU A 161 20.61 0.01 -11.52
C LEU A 161 22.09 0.35 -11.31
N ALA A 162 22.39 1.27 -10.39
CA ALA A 162 23.76 1.62 -10.05
C ALA A 162 24.52 0.43 -9.43
N ASP A 163 23.88 -0.31 -8.51
CA ASP A 163 24.44 -1.50 -7.88
C ASP A 163 24.79 -2.59 -8.90
N VAL A 164 23.88 -2.92 -9.83
CA VAL A 164 24.13 -3.97 -10.84
C VAL A 164 25.15 -3.52 -11.90
N GLU A 165 25.22 -2.23 -12.23
CA GLU A 165 26.27 -1.69 -13.11
C GLU A 165 27.65 -1.76 -12.46
N GLN A 166 27.74 -1.41 -11.17
CA GLN A 166 28.98 -1.54 -10.41
C GLN A 166 29.43 -3.00 -10.35
N ASP A 167 28.53 -3.91 -9.95
CA ASP A 167 28.84 -5.34 -9.84
C ASP A 167 29.29 -5.93 -11.20
N ARG A 168 28.68 -5.48 -12.31
CA ARG A 168 29.08 -5.87 -13.68
C ARG A 168 30.50 -5.43 -14.02
N ASN A 169 30.89 -4.22 -13.60
CA ASN A 169 32.22 -3.67 -13.89
C ASN A 169 33.32 -4.29 -13.02
N THR A 170 32.95 -4.87 -11.87
CA THR A 170 33.86 -5.58 -10.96
C THR A 170 33.88 -7.10 -11.14
N LYS A 171 33.09 -7.62 -12.08
CA LYS A 171 33.02 -9.04 -12.45
C LYS A 171 34.34 -9.55 -13.01
#